data_AF-A0A0U5HZL4-F1
#
_entry.id   AF-A0A0U5HZL4-F1
#
_cell.length_a   1.000
_cell.length_b   1.000
_cell.length_c   1.000
_cell.angle_alpha   90.00
_cell.angle_beta   90.00
_cell.angle_gamma   90.00
#
_symmetry.space_group_name_H-M   'P 1'
#
loop_
_entity.id
_entity.type
_entity.pdbx_description
1 polymer ?
#
loop_
_entity_poly.entity_id
_entity_poly.type
_entity_poly.pdbx_seq_one_letter_code
_entity_poly.pdbx_strand_id
1 'polypeptide(L)'
;MASLNSERLTLAETGALALDEAARELDKASDTASFLKALERNQRVWRTLAHIAMSRAWQFPNERQVAYALSTDSQGAKGSDDRINTLIDINREVSDLLAHGDDIARIRERAYAIWENRGQPQGQDLEHWLLAEMELSSG
;
A
#
# COMPACT_ATOMS: atom_id res chain seq x y z
N MET A 1 29.41 -16.19 -0.77
CA MET A 1 29.12 -15.03 0.09
C MET A 1 27.76 -14.49 -0.30
N ALA A 2 26.68 -14.98 0.32
CA ALA A 2 25.32 -14.53 0.07
C ALA A 2 25.03 -13.30 0.96
N SER A 3 24.58 -12.22 0.33
CA SER A 3 24.47 -10.90 0.94
C SER A 3 23.36 -10.84 2.00
N LEU A 4 23.66 -10.23 3.14
CA LEU A 4 22.87 -10.08 4.37
C LEU A 4 21.71 -9.07 4.25
N ASN A 5 20.92 -9.08 3.17
CA ASN A 5 19.78 -8.16 2.99
C ASN A 5 18.40 -8.83 3.15
N SER A 6 18.33 -10.07 3.63
CA SER A 6 17.09 -10.87 3.68
C SER A 6 16.23 -10.67 4.95
N GLU A 7 16.61 -9.83 5.91
CA GLU A 7 15.96 -9.79 7.23
C GLU A 7 14.82 -8.77 7.39
N ARG A 8 14.72 -7.77 6.51
CA ARG A 8 13.64 -6.75 6.54
C ARG A 8 13.32 -6.24 5.13
N LEU A 9 12.06 -5.86 4.92
CA LEU A 9 11.69 -4.99 3.82
C LEU A 9 12.16 -3.57 4.13
N THR A 10 12.61 -2.86 3.11
CA THR A 10 12.78 -1.42 3.17
C THR A 10 11.41 -0.75 3.31
N LEU A 11 11.37 0.47 3.84
CA LEU A 11 10.11 1.19 3.97
C LEU A 11 9.45 1.47 2.61
N ALA A 12 10.25 1.64 1.56
CA ALA A 12 9.76 1.80 0.19
C ALA A 12 9.10 0.51 -0.31
N GLU A 13 9.74 -0.65 -0.12
CA GLU A 13 9.15 -1.96 -0.44
C GLU A 13 7.86 -2.23 0.37
N THR A 14 7.83 -1.90 1.66
CA THR A 14 6.62 -2.02 2.49
C THR A 14 5.50 -1.13 1.96
N GLY A 15 5.82 0.13 1.62
CA GLY A 15 4.86 1.07 1.03
C GLY A 15 4.36 0.61 -0.35
N ALA A 16 5.24 0.05 -1.18
CA ALA A 16 4.91 -0.51 -2.48
C ALA A 16 3.89 -1.66 -2.33
N LEU A 17 4.16 -2.62 -1.44
CA LEU A 17 3.23 -3.73 -1.19
C LEU A 17 1.89 -3.28 -0.60
N ALA A 18 1.91 -2.32 0.34
CA ALA A 18 0.69 -1.81 0.93
C ALA A 18 -0.23 -1.15 -0.12
N LEU A 19 0.35 -0.42 -1.09
CA LEU A 19 -0.39 0.16 -2.20
C LEU A 19 -0.90 -0.87 -3.21
N ASP A 20 -0.06 -1.84 -3.60
CA ASP A 20 -0.47 -2.92 -4.51
C ASP A 20 -1.62 -3.73 -3.91
N GLU A 21 -1.56 -4.06 -2.62
CA GLU A 21 -2.66 -4.79 -2.00
C GLU A 21 -3.93 -3.96 -1.86
N ALA A 22 -3.83 -2.69 -1.46
CA ALA A 22 -4.99 -1.81 -1.42
C ALA A 22 -5.63 -1.65 -2.82
N ALA A 23 -4.84 -1.64 -3.89
CA ALA A 23 -5.34 -1.63 -5.27
C ALA A 23 -6.11 -2.93 -5.60
N ARG A 24 -5.57 -4.09 -5.19
CA ARG A 24 -6.22 -5.40 -5.39
C ARG A 24 -7.51 -5.53 -4.59
N GLU A 25 -7.57 -5.01 -3.38
CA GLU A 25 -8.78 -5.01 -2.57
C GLU A 25 -9.89 -4.16 -3.20
N LEU A 26 -9.55 -2.96 -3.72
CA LEU A 26 -10.50 -2.11 -4.44
C LEU A 26 -11.02 -2.79 -5.71
N ASP A 27 -10.15 -3.45 -6.47
CA ASP A 27 -10.48 -4.16 -7.72
C ASP A 27 -11.35 -5.41 -7.47
N LYS A 28 -11.13 -6.11 -6.35
CA LYS A 28 -11.88 -7.33 -5.97
C LYS A 28 -13.18 -7.04 -5.21
N ALA A 29 -13.39 -5.81 -4.75
CA ALA A 29 -14.58 -5.45 -3.99
C ALA A 29 -15.83 -5.68 -4.85
N SER A 30 -16.73 -6.54 -4.38
CA SER A 30 -17.91 -6.98 -5.15
C SER A 30 -19.23 -6.46 -4.59
N ASP A 31 -19.18 -5.81 -3.42
CA ASP A 31 -20.33 -5.25 -2.74
C ASP A 31 -19.94 -3.94 -2.02
N THR A 32 -20.93 -3.13 -1.66
CA THR A 32 -20.69 -1.83 -1.02
C THR A 32 -19.92 -1.93 0.29
N ALA A 33 -20.12 -2.98 1.09
CA ALA A 33 -19.46 -3.09 2.38
C ALA A 33 -17.99 -3.50 2.22
N SER A 34 -17.66 -4.43 1.33
CA SER A 34 -16.27 -4.75 0.99
C SER A 34 -15.55 -3.57 0.34
N PHE A 35 -16.24 -2.83 -0.53
CA PHE A 35 -15.69 -1.64 -1.18
C PHE A 35 -15.36 -0.51 -0.18
N LEU A 36 -16.29 -0.18 0.73
CA LEU A 36 -16.05 0.87 1.73
C LEU A 36 -14.86 0.54 2.64
N LYS A 37 -14.69 -0.75 3.02
CA LYS A 37 -13.52 -1.21 3.78
C LYS A 37 -12.23 -1.07 2.99
N ALA A 38 -12.22 -1.48 1.72
CA ALA A 38 -11.05 -1.34 0.84
C ALA A 38 -10.67 0.14 0.65
N LEU A 39 -11.66 1.02 0.48
CA LEU A 39 -11.43 2.46 0.32
C LEU A 39 -10.88 3.11 1.60
N GLU A 40 -11.47 2.81 2.76
CA GLU A 40 -10.98 3.31 4.07
C GLU A 40 -9.53 2.90 4.29
N ARG A 41 -9.22 1.63 3.99
CA ARG A 41 -7.87 1.10 4.12
C ARG A 41 -6.90 1.76 3.15
N ASN A 42 -7.28 1.90 1.88
CA ASN A 42 -6.48 2.60 0.89
C ASN A 42 -6.12 4.01 1.39
N GLN A 43 -7.11 4.78 1.86
CA GLN A 43 -6.88 6.12 2.40
C GLN A 43 -5.95 6.11 3.62
N ARG A 44 -5.99 5.07 4.46
CA ARG A 44 -5.05 4.92 5.59
C ARG A 44 -3.61 4.67 5.11
N VAL A 45 -3.42 3.80 4.11
CA VAL A 45 -2.10 3.60 3.47
C VAL A 45 -1.56 4.93 2.95
N TRP A 46 -2.38 5.69 2.21
CA TRP A 46 -1.98 6.99 1.67
C TRP A 46 -1.63 8.02 2.73
N ARG A 47 -2.37 8.10 3.83
CA ARG A 47 -2.04 9.00 4.96
C ARG A 47 -0.68 8.66 5.56
N THR A 48 -0.44 7.38 5.85
CA THR A 48 0.84 6.94 6.44
C THR A 48 1.99 7.16 5.45
N LEU A 49 1.78 6.84 4.18
CA LEU A 49 2.79 7.01 3.14
C LEU A 49 3.13 8.49 2.88
N ALA A 50 2.14 9.39 2.93
CA ALA A 50 2.38 10.84 2.82
C ALA A 50 3.24 11.37 3.96
N HIS A 51 3.00 10.93 5.19
CA HIS A 51 3.84 11.28 6.34
C HIS A 51 5.28 10.77 6.18
N ILE A 52 5.44 9.53 5.71
CA ILE A 52 6.76 8.93 5.43
C ILE A 52 7.49 9.69 4.32
N ALA A 53 6.80 9.98 3.21
CA ALA A 53 7.40 10.67 2.08
C ALA A 53 7.87 12.07 2.48
N MET A 54 7.08 12.78 3.28
CA MET A 54 7.46 14.08 3.84
C MET A 54 8.67 13.97 4.77
N SER A 55 8.67 13.01 5.71
CA SER A 55 9.75 12.87 6.71
C SER A 55 11.07 12.41 6.09
N ARG A 56 11.01 11.65 5.00
CA ARG A 56 12.19 11.11 4.29
C ARG A 56 12.53 11.85 2.99
N ALA A 57 11.85 12.97 2.72
CA ALA A 57 12.00 13.78 1.51
C ALA A 57 11.91 12.94 0.21
N TRP A 58 11.00 11.97 0.17
CA TRP A 58 10.73 11.20 -1.04
C TRP A 58 10.01 12.06 -2.08
N GLN A 59 10.33 11.85 -3.35
CA GLN A 59 9.66 12.52 -4.46
C GLN A 59 8.24 11.97 -4.70
N PHE A 60 7.99 10.73 -4.29
CA PHE A 60 6.72 10.03 -4.46
C PHE A 60 6.29 9.37 -3.14
N PRO A 61 4.97 9.29 -2.87
CA PRO A 61 3.90 9.96 -3.60
C PRO A 61 3.99 11.49 -3.53
N ASN A 62 3.56 12.17 -4.59
CA ASN A 62 3.49 13.64 -4.61
C ASN A 62 2.15 14.16 -4.05
N GLU A 63 2.09 15.46 -3.74
CA GLU A 63 0.91 16.09 -3.14
C GLU A 63 -0.38 15.88 -3.93
N ARG A 64 -0.30 15.91 -5.28
CA ARG A 64 -1.47 15.70 -6.14
C ARG A 64 -2.00 14.27 -6.04
N GLN A 65 -1.12 13.27 -6.02
CA GLN A 65 -1.48 11.87 -5.85
C GLN A 65 -2.12 11.63 -4.47
N VAL A 66 -1.53 12.21 -3.41
CA VAL A 66 -2.07 12.14 -2.05
C VAL A 66 -3.46 12.79 -2.00
N ALA A 67 -3.62 14.01 -2.51
CA ALA A 67 -4.90 14.72 -2.51
C ALA A 67 -5.97 13.96 -3.30
N TYR A 68 -5.61 13.34 -4.43
CA TYR A 68 -6.53 12.51 -5.21
C TYR A 68 -7.01 11.29 -4.41
N ALA A 69 -6.08 10.54 -3.82
CA ALA A 69 -6.41 9.35 -3.05
C ALA A 69 -7.27 9.65 -1.81
N LEU A 70 -6.97 10.74 -1.10
CA LEU A 70 -7.71 11.12 0.11
C LEU A 70 -9.07 11.78 -0.17
N SER A 71 -9.22 12.41 -1.34
CA SER A 71 -10.50 13.03 -1.73
C SER A 71 -11.46 12.05 -2.41
N THR A 72 -10.98 10.85 -2.78
CA THR A 72 -11.81 9.86 -3.48
C THR A 72 -12.87 9.32 -2.53
N ASP A 73 -14.13 9.53 -2.90
CA ASP A 73 -15.32 9.11 -2.17
C ASP A 73 -16.13 8.08 -2.96
N SER A 74 -17.03 7.41 -2.25
CA SER A 74 -17.91 6.38 -2.80
C SER A 74 -19.20 6.94 -3.42
N GLN A 75 -19.38 8.27 -3.54
CA GLN A 75 -20.67 8.86 -3.89
C GLN A 75 -20.78 9.18 -5.39
N GLY A 76 -21.72 8.48 -6.07
CA GLY A 76 -22.15 8.76 -7.44
C GLY A 76 -21.89 7.59 -8.40
N ALA A 77 -22.87 6.69 -8.54
CA ALA A 77 -22.78 5.35 -9.14
C ALA A 77 -22.31 5.22 -10.61
N LYS A 78 -21.84 6.28 -11.26
CA LYS A 78 -21.23 6.22 -12.61
C LYS A 78 -19.93 7.01 -12.72
N GLY A 79 -19.81 8.11 -11.97
CA GLY A 79 -18.54 8.83 -11.83
C GLY A 79 -17.61 8.22 -10.78
N SER A 80 -18.16 7.46 -9.82
CA SER A 80 -17.41 6.75 -8.79
C SER A 80 -16.56 5.64 -9.40
N ASP A 81 -17.11 4.84 -10.32
CA ASP A 81 -16.37 3.73 -10.94
C ASP A 81 -15.11 4.22 -11.70
N ASP A 82 -15.24 5.25 -12.54
CA ASP A 82 -14.10 5.84 -13.26
C ASP A 82 -13.07 6.45 -12.30
N ARG A 83 -13.54 7.11 -11.23
CA ARG A 83 -12.68 7.70 -10.20
C ARG A 83 -11.91 6.64 -9.44
N ILE A 84 -12.55 5.50 -9.16
CA ILE A 84 -11.97 4.35 -8.47
C ILE A 84 -10.98 3.61 -9.37
N ASN A 85 -11.31 3.41 -10.65
CA ASN A 85 -10.36 2.86 -11.61
C ASN A 85 -9.09 3.72 -11.69
N THR A 86 -9.25 5.05 -11.74
CA THR A 86 -8.13 5.98 -11.70
C THR A 86 -7.34 5.89 -10.38
N LEU A 87 -8.01 5.70 -9.24
CA LEU A 87 -7.34 5.50 -7.95
C LEU A 87 -6.53 4.19 -7.93
N ILE A 88 -7.08 3.11 -8.46
CA ILE A 88 -6.40 1.82 -8.60
C ILE A 88 -5.15 1.97 -9.47
N ASP A 89 -5.25 2.69 -10.59
CA ASP A 89 -4.10 2.94 -11.48
C ASP A 89 -3.02 3.77 -10.79
N ILE A 90 -3.39 4.81 -10.04
CA ILE A 90 -2.44 5.61 -9.25
C ILE A 90 -1.76 4.76 -8.16
N ASN A 91 -2.50 3.87 -7.49
CA ASN A 91 -1.91 2.97 -6.49
C ASN A 91 -0.86 2.07 -7.12
N ARG A 92 -1.16 1.48 -8.29
CA ARG A 92 -0.25 0.61 -9.04
C ARG A 92 0.98 1.38 -9.52
N GLU A 93 0.78 2.57 -10.08
CA GLU A 93 1.88 3.46 -10.52
C GLU A 93 2.84 3.80 -9.36
N VAL A 94 2.31 4.27 -8.22
CA VAL A 94 3.16 4.62 -7.08
C VAL A 94 3.79 3.39 -6.44
N SER A 95 3.09 2.24 -6.45
CA SER A 95 3.66 0.96 -6.01
C SER A 95 4.90 0.60 -6.85
N ASP A 96 4.80 0.65 -8.18
CA ASP A 96 5.89 0.34 -9.09
C ASP A 96 7.08 1.31 -8.92
N LEU A 97 6.80 2.61 -8.73
CA LEU A 97 7.83 3.60 -8.44
C LEU A 97 8.56 3.30 -7.12
N LEU A 98 7.83 2.94 -6.06
CA LEU A 98 8.39 2.60 -4.76
C LEU A 98 9.11 1.24 -4.74
N ALA A 99 8.76 0.33 -5.66
CA ALA A 99 9.49 -0.92 -5.84
C ALA A 99 10.88 -0.70 -6.45
N HIS A 100 11.19 0.50 -6.97
CA HIS A 100 12.50 0.82 -7.59
C HIS A 100 12.91 -0.16 -8.70
N GLY A 101 11.92 -0.70 -9.44
CA GLY A 101 12.14 -1.66 -10.53
C GLY A 101 12.28 -3.12 -10.08
N ASP A 102 12.17 -3.42 -8.79
CA ASP A 102 12.01 -4.79 -8.31
C ASP A 102 10.61 -5.33 -8.62
N ASP A 103 10.51 -6.64 -8.80
CA ASP A 103 9.24 -7.33 -9.01
C ASP A 103 8.41 -7.35 -7.71
N ILE A 104 7.23 -6.75 -7.74
CA ILE A 104 6.26 -6.74 -6.64
C ILE A 104 5.93 -8.15 -6.14
N ALA A 105 5.85 -9.15 -7.03
CA ALA A 105 5.62 -10.53 -6.62
C ALA A 105 6.78 -11.07 -5.77
N ARG A 106 8.02 -10.75 -6.14
CA ARG A 106 9.22 -11.13 -5.38
C ARG A 106 9.30 -10.41 -4.04
N ILE A 107 8.96 -9.12 -4.01
CA ILE A 107 8.90 -8.34 -2.76
C ILE A 107 7.85 -8.95 -1.83
N ARG A 108 6.69 -9.33 -2.38
CA ARG A 108 5.58 -9.98 -1.66
C ARG A 108 6.00 -11.33 -1.08
N GLU A 109 6.67 -12.18 -1.84
CA GLU A 109 7.19 -13.47 -1.35
C GLU A 109 8.15 -13.27 -0.17
N ARG A 110 9.06 -12.30 -0.27
CA ARG A 110 9.96 -11.93 0.84
C ARG A 110 9.16 -11.43 2.05
N ALA A 111 8.13 -10.62 1.84
CA ALA A 111 7.25 -10.14 2.90
C ALA A 111 6.57 -11.28 3.65
N TYR A 112 5.99 -12.24 2.93
CA TYR A 112 5.38 -13.43 3.51
C TYR A 112 6.38 -14.26 4.30
N ALA A 113 7.58 -14.51 3.76
CA ALA A 113 8.62 -15.27 4.47
C ALA A 113 9.07 -14.56 5.76
N ILE A 114 9.18 -13.23 5.76
CA ILE A 114 9.50 -12.43 6.95
C ILE A 114 8.37 -12.53 7.99
N TRP A 115 7.12 -12.37 7.56
CA TRP A 115 5.94 -12.45 8.42
C TRP A 115 5.80 -13.83 9.08
N GLU A 116 6.00 -14.91 8.31
CA GLU A 116 5.97 -16.29 8.80
C GLU A 116 7.10 -16.55 9.81
N ASN A 117 8.34 -16.15 9.48
CA ASN A 117 9.49 -16.31 10.37
C ASN A 117 9.36 -15.53 11.69
N ARG A 118 8.60 -14.43 11.72
CA ARG A 118 8.29 -13.67 12.93
C ARG A 118 7.16 -14.26 13.77
N GLY A 119 6.61 -15.41 13.37
CA GLY A 119 5.51 -16.08 14.08
C GLY A 119 4.17 -15.39 13.89
N GLN A 120 3.92 -14.81 12.71
CA GLN A 120 2.66 -14.14 12.36
C GLN A 120 2.31 -12.99 13.33
N PRO A 121 3.20 -11.99 13.47
CA PRO A 121 2.99 -10.87 14.38
C PRO A 121 1.66 -10.17 14.05
N GLN A 122 0.88 -9.89 15.10
CA GLN A 122 -0.52 -9.40 15.09
C GLN A 122 -1.62 -10.42 14.76
N GLY A 123 -1.29 -11.66 14.39
CA GLY A 123 -2.30 -12.71 14.10
C GLY A 123 -3.29 -12.36 12.98
N GLN A 124 -2.95 -11.37 12.15
CA GLN A 124 -3.75 -10.83 11.05
C GLN A 124 -3.05 -11.08 9.70
N ASP A 125 -3.79 -10.91 8.61
CA ASP A 125 -3.28 -11.02 7.24
C ASP A 125 -2.05 -10.10 7.02
N LEU A 126 -1.14 -10.51 6.12
CA LEU A 126 0.12 -9.81 5.75
C LEU A 126 -0.07 -8.29 5.61
N GLU A 127 -1.19 -7.96 5.02
CA GLU A 127 -1.85 -6.68 4.83
C GLU A 127 -1.87 -5.74 6.03
N HIS A 128 -2.34 -6.24 7.18
CA HIS A 128 -2.40 -5.49 8.41
C HIS A 128 -1.00 -5.29 9.01
N TRP A 129 -0.14 -6.30 8.85
CA TRP A 129 1.25 -6.19 9.26
C TRP A 129 2.00 -5.12 8.46
N LEU A 130 1.82 -5.04 7.14
CA LEU A 130 2.46 -4.01 6.30
C LEU A 130 2.12 -2.60 6.77
N LEU A 131 0.84 -2.34 7.06
CA LEU A 131 0.39 -1.05 7.53
C LEU A 131 0.97 -0.71 8.91
N ALA A 132 1.00 -1.68 9.83
CA ALA A 132 1.61 -1.49 11.13
C ALA A 132 3.13 -1.24 11.03
N GLU A 133 3.84 -1.95 10.15
CA GLU A 133 5.27 -1.76 9.93
C GLU A 133 5.56 -0.36 9.36
N MET A 134 4.69 0.16 8.48
CA MET A 134 4.77 1.54 8.00
C MET A 134 4.56 2.55 9.14
N GLU A 135 3.52 2.36 9.96
CA GLU A 135 3.19 3.26 11.08
C GLU A 135 4.33 3.30 12.11
N LEU A 136 4.88 2.15 12.49
CA LEU A 136 6.03 2.04 13.39
C LEU A 136 7.28 2.74 12.84
N SER A 137 7.46 2.71 11.53
CA SER A 137 8.62 3.33 10.86
C SER A 137 8.44 4.83 10.56
N SER A 138 7.23 5.35 10.78
CA SER A 138 6.85 6.75 10.56
C SER A 138 6.92 7.62 11.83
N GLY A 139 7.07 6.98 13.01
CA GLY A 139 7.19 7.62 14.32
C GLY A 139 8.59 8.14 14.66
#